data_AF-A0A256XJM1-F1
#
_entry.id   AF-A0A256XJM1-F1
#
_cell.length_a   1.000
_cell.length_b   1.000
_cell.length_c   1.000
_cell.angle_alpha   90.00
_cell.angle_beta   90.00
_cell.angle_gamma   90.00
#
_symmetry.space_group_name_H-M   'P 1'
#
loop_
_entity.id
_entity.type
_entity.pdbx_description
1 polymer ?
#
loop_
_entity_poly.entity_id
_entity_poly.type
_entity_poly.pdbx_seq_one_letter_code
_entity_poly.pdbx_strand_id
1 'polypeptide(L)'
;MDGLRERDDERIIVLGATNRPWDIDPAMRRRFEKRIYVPLPDKDARKEIFRIHTEGAELAPDVDFDKLAELTEGYSGADIALICREALMIPIRELDQEGKLTEIEKIRPVTMRDFMQSLSKIKPSVSPEEIERYEEWTREFAT
;
A
#
# COMPACT_ATOMS: atom_id res chain seq x y z
N MET A 1 30.03 9.84 0.29
CA MET A 1 29.96 10.83 1.39
C MET A 1 31.35 10.92 2.00
N ASP A 2 32.16 11.77 1.41
CA ASP A 2 33.28 12.42 2.07
C ASP A 2 33.22 13.87 1.61
N GLY A 3 33.27 14.81 2.55
CA GLY A 3 33.42 16.23 2.24
C GLY A 3 32.15 17.07 2.25
N LEU A 4 31.38 17.04 3.33
CA LEU A 4 30.80 18.29 3.84
C LEU A 4 31.68 18.69 5.03
N ARG A 5 32.26 19.89 4.98
CA ARG A 5 32.86 20.50 6.17
C ARG A 5 31.73 20.72 7.17
N GLU A 6 31.52 19.74 8.04
CA GLU A 6 30.53 19.81 9.12
C GLU A 6 30.93 20.95 10.07
N ARG A 7 29.97 21.82 10.36
CA ARG A 7 29.95 22.57 11.61
C ARG A 7 29.55 21.53 12.66
N ASP A 8 30.32 21.40 13.74
CA ASP A 8 30.26 20.31 14.74
C ASP A 8 28.89 20.05 15.41
N ASP A 9 27.84 20.82 15.07
CA ASP A 9 26.52 20.80 15.73
C ASP A 9 25.36 20.24 14.89
N GLU A 10 25.56 19.89 13.61
CA GLU A 10 24.48 19.37 12.75
C GLU A 10 24.54 17.85 12.59
N ARG A 11 23.70 17.11 13.33
CA ARG A 11 23.53 15.66 13.12
C ARG A 11 22.66 15.41 11.90
N ILE A 12 23.24 14.82 10.86
CA ILE A 12 22.51 14.42 9.65
C ILE A 12 22.12 12.94 9.74
N ILE A 13 20.85 12.63 9.46
CA ILE A 13 20.37 11.25 9.28
C ILE A 13 20.01 11.07 7.80
N VAL A 14 20.48 9.98 7.20
CA VAL A 14 20.19 9.63 5.81
C VAL A 14 19.32 8.38 5.77
N LEU A 15 18.13 8.50 5.20
CA LEU A 15 17.22 7.39 4.95
C LEU A 15 17.22 7.04 3.46
N GLY A 16 17.48 5.78 3.13
CA GLY A 16 17.38 5.24 1.77
C GLY A 16 16.24 4.24 1.66
N ALA A 17 15.54 4.23 0.52
CA ALA A 17 14.50 3.26 0.20
C ALA A 17 14.77 2.66 -1.19
N THR A 18 14.65 1.34 -1.34
CA THR A 18 14.81 0.65 -2.63
C THR A 18 13.96 -0.62 -2.68
N ASN A 19 13.51 -0.97 -3.88
CA ASN A 19 12.89 -2.27 -4.19
C ASN A 19 13.90 -3.23 -4.86
N ARG A 20 15.18 -2.87 -4.93
CA ARG A 20 16.23 -3.73 -5.52
C ARG A 20 17.50 -3.70 -4.66
N PRO A 21 17.45 -4.23 -3.43
CA PRO A 21 18.58 -4.14 -2.50
C PRO A 21 19.81 -4.93 -2.96
N TRP A 22 19.65 -5.95 -3.81
CA TRP A 22 20.73 -6.71 -4.45
C TRP A 22 21.54 -5.91 -5.48
N ASP A 23 20.97 -4.85 -6.05
CA ASP A 23 21.66 -3.98 -7.02
C ASP A 23 22.54 -2.93 -6.33
N ILE A 24 22.49 -2.82 -5.00
CA ILE A 24 23.30 -1.85 -4.25
C ILE A 24 24.75 -2.34 -4.17
N ASP A 25 25.66 -1.49 -4.65
CA ASP A 25 27.10 -1.69 -4.56
C ASP A 25 27.56 -2.01 -3.11
N PRO A 26 28.47 -2.97 -2.91
CA PRO A 26 28.98 -3.33 -1.58
C PRO A 26 29.50 -2.14 -0.74
N ALA A 27 30.13 -1.14 -1.35
CA ALA A 27 30.65 0.03 -0.64
C ALA A 27 29.51 0.93 -0.12
N MET A 28 28.41 1.04 -0.87
CA MET A 28 27.21 1.72 -0.40
C MET A 28 26.49 0.93 0.68
N ARG A 29 26.39 -0.40 0.54
CA ARG A 29 25.79 -1.28 1.57
C ARG A 29 26.48 -1.15 2.92
N ARG A 30 27.80 -0.96 2.95
CA ARG A 30 28.56 -0.71 4.19
C ARG A 30 28.25 0.64 4.84
N ARG A 31 27.82 1.64 4.07
CA ARG A 31 27.45 2.97 4.60
C ARG A 31 26.03 2.99 5.18
N PHE A 32 25.17 2.05 4.78
CA PHE A 32 23.84 1.84 5.35
C PHE A 32 23.90 0.72 6.39
N GLU A 33 24.40 1.05 7.58
CA GLU A 33 24.60 0.08 8.67
C GLU A 33 23.29 -0.58 9.13
N LYS A 34 22.21 0.21 9.22
CA LYS A 34 20.87 -0.27 9.56
C LYS A 34 20.06 -0.55 8.29
N ARG A 35 19.60 -1.79 8.17
CA ARG A 35 18.85 -2.29 7.00
C ARG A 35 17.60 -2.98 7.52
N ILE A 36 16.46 -2.34 7.27
CA ILE A 36 15.14 -2.80 7.73
C ILE A 36 14.39 -3.33 6.53
N TYR A 37 13.98 -4.59 6.60
CA TYR A 37 13.03 -5.16 5.67
C TYR A 37 11.61 -4.71 6.05
N VAL A 38 10.87 -4.20 5.07
CA VAL A 38 9.46 -3.83 5.22
C VAL A 38 8.63 -4.88 4.49
N PRO A 39 8.02 -5.84 5.21
CA PRO A 39 7.24 -6.90 4.59
C PRO A 39 5.88 -6.38 4.09
N LEU A 40 5.16 -7.25 3.37
CA LEU A 40 3.75 -7.03 3.07
C LEU A 40 2.91 -6.92 4.38
N PRO A 41 1.79 -6.16 4.34
CA PRO A 41 0.95 -5.98 5.52
C PRO A 41 0.29 -7.30 5.95
N ASP A 42 0.25 -7.54 7.27
CA ASP A 42 -0.55 -8.60 7.87
C ASP A 42 -2.06 -8.29 7.82
N LYS A 43 -2.90 -9.20 8.32
CA LYS A 43 -4.36 -9.05 8.27
C LYS A 43 -4.84 -7.76 8.95
N ASP A 44 -4.31 -7.44 10.12
CA ASP A 44 -4.74 -6.27 10.90
C ASP A 44 -4.27 -4.97 10.23
N ALA A 45 -3.05 -4.96 9.70
CA ALA A 45 -2.53 -3.86 8.89
C ALA A 45 -3.35 -3.65 7.62
N ARG A 46 -3.74 -4.72 6.91
CA ARG A 46 -4.61 -4.62 5.72
C ARG A 46 -5.97 -4.02 6.06
N LYS A 47 -6.58 -4.45 7.18
CA LYS A 47 -7.84 -3.89 7.69
C LYS A 47 -7.71 -2.38 7.92
N GLU A 48 -6.61 -1.95 8.53
CA GLU A 48 -6.35 -0.54 8.79
C GLU A 48 -6.10 0.26 7.51
N ILE A 49 -5.38 -0.32 6.53
CA ILE A 49 -5.18 0.30 5.22
C ILE A 49 -6.54 0.53 4.53
N PHE A 50 -7.47 -0.43 4.58
CA PHE A 50 -8.83 -0.23 4.07
C PHE A 50 -9.54 0.93 4.78
N ARG A 51 -9.45 1.04 6.11
CA ARG A 51 -10.05 2.14 6.87
C ARG A 51 -9.47 3.50 6.45
N ILE A 52 -8.14 3.61 6.38
CA ILE A 52 -7.45 4.85 5.99
C ILE A 52 -7.89 5.28 4.58
N HIS A 53 -7.92 4.35 3.63
CA HIS A 53 -8.27 4.68 2.25
C HIS A 53 -9.76 4.82 1.97
N THR A 54 -10.62 4.56 2.96
CA THR A 54 -12.06 4.81 2.90
C THR A 54 -12.50 5.92 3.84
N GLU A 55 -11.56 6.56 4.53
CA GLU A 55 -11.83 7.68 5.43
C GLU A 55 -12.50 8.83 4.67
N GLY A 56 -13.61 9.33 5.22
CA GLY A 56 -14.42 10.40 4.63
C GLY A 56 -15.41 9.95 3.54
N ALA A 57 -15.41 8.68 3.14
CA ALA A 57 -16.44 8.15 2.24
C ALA A 57 -17.67 7.68 3.01
N GLU A 58 -18.86 7.85 2.42
CA GLU A 58 -20.07 7.21 2.92
C GLU A 58 -20.07 5.73 2.55
N LEU A 59 -19.93 4.87 3.55
CA LEU A 59 -19.97 3.41 3.39
C LEU A 59 -21.32 2.86 3.83
N ALA A 60 -21.82 1.87 3.10
CA ALA A 60 -23.00 1.13 3.50
C ALA A 60 -22.70 0.21 4.70
N PRO A 61 -23.70 -0.12 5.54
CA PRO A 61 -23.51 -0.95 6.73
C PRO A 61 -23.03 -2.39 6.45
N ASP A 62 -23.08 -2.84 5.20
CA ASP A 62 -22.67 -4.17 4.78
C ASP A 62 -21.15 -4.30 4.52
N VAL A 63 -20.41 -3.18 4.53
CA VAL A 63 -18.96 -3.18 4.29
C VAL A 63 -18.23 -3.82 5.48
N ASP A 64 -17.64 -4.99 5.22
CA ASP A 64 -16.91 -5.78 6.21
C ASP A 64 -15.40 -5.73 5.95
N PHE A 65 -14.69 -4.90 6.73
CA PHE A 65 -13.23 -4.77 6.62
C PHE A 65 -12.46 -6.02 7.07
N ASP A 66 -13.01 -6.83 7.99
CA ASP A 66 -12.38 -8.10 8.35
C ASP A 66 -12.40 -9.04 7.15
N LYS A 67 -13.54 -9.08 6.44
CA LYS A 67 -13.65 -9.90 5.23
C LYS A 67 -12.76 -9.42 4.11
N LEU A 68 -12.68 -8.11 3.89
CA LEU A 68 -11.78 -7.52 2.89
C LEU A 68 -10.31 -7.84 3.20
N ALA A 69 -9.90 -7.76 4.47
CA ALA A 69 -8.55 -8.10 4.90
C ALA A 69 -8.21 -9.59 4.70
N GLU A 70 -9.18 -10.49 4.86
CA GLU A 70 -9.01 -11.92 4.54
C GLU A 70 -8.82 -12.17 3.05
N LEU A 71 -9.62 -11.51 2.22
CA LEU A 71 -9.60 -11.72 0.76
C LEU A 71 -8.38 -11.08 0.06
N THR A 72 -7.61 -10.28 0.79
CA THR A 72 -6.45 -9.52 0.28
C THR A 72 -5.12 -10.02 0.84
N GLU A 73 -5.03 -11.29 1.24
CA GLU A 73 -3.74 -11.90 1.55
C GLU A 73 -2.77 -11.79 0.37
N GLY A 74 -1.54 -11.37 0.64
CA GLY A 74 -0.50 -11.14 -0.38
C GLY A 74 -0.60 -9.79 -1.12
N TYR A 75 -1.61 -8.96 -0.83
CA TYR A 75 -1.72 -7.63 -1.44
C TYR A 75 -0.79 -6.64 -0.72
N SER A 76 -0.15 -5.76 -1.49
CA SER A 76 0.57 -4.61 -0.96
C SER A 76 -0.39 -3.51 -0.52
N GLY A 77 0.09 -2.56 0.27
CA GLY A 77 -0.70 -1.38 0.62
C GLY A 77 -1.15 -0.57 -0.60
N ALA A 78 -0.33 -0.54 -1.66
CA ALA A 78 -0.69 0.12 -2.92
C ALA A 78 -1.82 -0.61 -3.65
N ASP A 79 -1.85 -1.94 -3.63
CA ASP A 79 -2.92 -2.72 -4.25
C ASP A 79 -4.26 -2.48 -3.51
N ILE A 80 -4.24 -2.45 -2.18
CA ILE A 80 -5.43 -2.18 -1.35
C ILE A 80 -5.92 -0.74 -1.57
N ALA A 81 -5.00 0.24 -1.63
CA ALA A 81 -5.35 1.62 -1.97
C ALA A 81 -6.03 1.71 -3.33
N LEU A 82 -5.54 0.95 -4.32
CA LEU A 82 -6.16 0.88 -5.65
C LEU A 82 -7.55 0.24 -5.60
N ILE A 83 -7.73 -0.82 -4.81
CA ILE A 83 -9.05 -1.46 -4.60
C ILE A 83 -10.04 -0.45 -4.03
N CYS A 84 -9.64 0.28 -2.99
CA CYS A 84 -10.48 1.32 -2.38
C CYS A 84 -10.84 2.37 -3.42
N ARG A 85 -9.85 2.93 -4.13
CA ARG A 85 -10.09 3.94 -5.16
C ARG A 85 -11.07 3.46 -6.23
N GLU A 86 -10.91 2.25 -6.75
CA GLU A 86 -11.83 1.72 -7.76
C GLU A 86 -13.23 1.48 -7.19
N ALA A 87 -13.35 1.01 -5.95
CA ALA A 87 -14.65 0.80 -5.29
C ALA A 87 -15.39 2.13 -5.07
N LEU A 88 -14.69 3.14 -4.53
CA LEU A 88 -15.25 4.48 -4.29
C LEU A 88 -15.69 5.18 -5.58
N MET A 89 -15.07 4.87 -6.72
CA MET A 89 -15.45 5.44 -8.01
C MET A 89 -16.68 4.79 -8.64
N ILE A 90 -17.14 3.62 -8.18
CA ILE A 90 -18.28 2.93 -8.79
C ILE A 90 -19.57 3.76 -8.70
N PRO A 91 -20.01 4.25 -7.52
CA PRO A 91 -21.22 5.07 -7.43
C PRO A 91 -21.15 6.35 -8.26
N ILE A 92 -19.96 6.96 -8.38
CA ILE A 92 -19.74 8.16 -9.19
C ILE A 92 -19.94 7.84 -10.67
N ARG A 93 -19.37 6.72 -11.15
CA ARG A 93 -19.52 6.26 -12.53
C ARG A 93 -20.97 5.91 -12.86
N GLU A 94 -21.73 5.34 -11.92
CA GLU A 94 -23.16 5.07 -12.09
C GLU A 94 -23.95 6.38 -12.25
N LEU A 95 -23.69 7.38 -11.40
CA LEU A 95 -24.37 8.68 -11.48
C LEU A 95 -24.03 9.44 -12.77
N ASP A 96 -22.78 9.36 -13.23
CA ASP A 96 -22.33 9.93 -14.51
C ASP A 96 -23.04 9.28 -15.71
N GLN A 97 -23.21 7.94 -15.69
CA GLN A 97 -23.95 7.20 -16.71
C GLN A 97 -25.43 7.60 -16.78
N GLU A 98 -26.01 8.06 -15.67
CA GLU A 98 -27.36 8.63 -15.63
C GLU A 98 -27.44 10.10 -16.10
N GLY A 99 -26.30 10.72 -16.41
CA GLY A 99 -26.21 12.14 -16.80
C GLY A 99 -26.42 13.10 -15.63
N LYS A 100 -26.21 12.64 -14.39
CA LYS A 100 -26.52 13.38 -13.15
C LYS A 100 -25.29 13.75 -12.34
N LEU A 101 -24.13 13.89 -12.98
CA LEU A 101 -22.87 14.18 -12.28
C LEU A 101 -22.91 15.50 -11.47
N THR A 102 -23.82 16.42 -11.82
CA THR A 102 -24.08 17.65 -11.05
C THR A 102 -24.84 17.41 -9.73
N GLU A 103 -25.43 16.24 -9.53
CA GLU A 103 -26.27 15.88 -8.39
C GLU A 103 -25.47 15.07 -7.35
N ILE A 104 -24.35 15.63 -6.87
CA ILE A 104 -23.39 14.96 -5.96
C ILE A 104 -24.08 14.39 -4.70
N GLU A 105 -25.13 15.04 -4.20
CA GLU A 105 -25.92 14.59 -3.05
C GLU A 105 -26.65 13.25 -3.28
N LYS A 106 -26.79 12.82 -4.53
CA LYS A 106 -27.41 11.53 -4.89
C LYS A 106 -26.41 10.38 -5.04
N ILE A 107 -25.12 10.62 -4.79
CA ILE A 107 -24.13 9.55 -4.75
C ILE A 107 -24.54 8.58 -3.63
N ARG A 108 -24.84 7.33 -4.00
CA ARG A 108 -25.16 6.30 -3.01
C ARG A 108 -23.92 5.93 -2.19
N PRO A 109 -24.09 5.44 -0.95
CA PRO A 109 -22.99 4.86 -0.20
C PRO A 109 -22.31 3.71 -0.93
N VAL A 110 -21.01 3.55 -0.69
CA VAL A 110 -20.20 2.46 -1.26
C VAL A 110 -20.49 1.18 -0.49
N THR A 111 -20.81 0.12 -1.23
CA THR A 111 -21.29 -1.16 -0.70
C THR A 111 -20.20 -2.23 -0.73
N MET A 112 -20.41 -3.33 -0.02
CA MET A 112 -19.51 -4.48 -0.09
C MET A 112 -19.38 -5.01 -1.53
N ARG A 113 -20.46 -4.94 -2.32
CA ARG A 113 -20.45 -5.33 -3.74
C ARG A 113 -19.45 -4.53 -4.58
N ASP A 114 -19.30 -3.24 -4.31
CA ASP A 114 -18.36 -2.38 -5.04
C ASP A 114 -16.91 -2.82 -4.79
N PHE A 115 -16.58 -3.15 -3.54
CA PHE A 115 -15.27 -3.72 -3.18
C PHE A 115 -15.05 -5.09 -3.83
N MET A 116 -16.03 -5.98 -3.80
CA MET A 116 -15.94 -7.29 -4.44
C MET A 116 -15.73 -7.17 -5.97
N GLN A 117 -16.38 -6.19 -6.60
CA GLN A 117 -16.17 -5.88 -8.01
C GLN A 117 -14.74 -5.40 -8.27
N SER A 118 -14.20 -4.52 -7.43
CA SER A 118 -12.81 -4.05 -7.55
C SER A 118 -11.79 -5.17 -7.33
N LEU A 119 -12.00 -6.01 -6.30
CA LEU A 119 -11.18 -7.20 -6.01
C LEU A 119 -11.13 -8.20 -7.15
N SER A 120 -12.21 -8.33 -7.93
CA SER A 120 -12.21 -9.24 -9.08
C SER A 120 -11.24 -8.82 -10.19
N LYS A 121 -10.91 -7.53 -10.27
CA LYS A 121 -10.10 -6.92 -11.34
C LYS A 121 -8.65 -6.69 -10.93
N ILE A 122 -8.39 -6.44 -9.66
CA ILE A 122 -7.08 -6.10 -9.14
C ILE A 122 -6.44 -7.37 -8.57
N LYS A 123 -5.21 -7.66 -8.98
CA LYS A 123 -4.41 -8.79 -8.49
C LYS A 123 -3.27 -8.28 -7.61
N PRO A 124 -2.70 -9.11 -6.72
CA PRO A 124 -1.49 -8.76 -5.99
C PRO A 124 -0.37 -8.36 -6.97
N SER A 125 0.34 -7.29 -6.66
CA SER A 125 1.46 -6.83 -7.50
C SER A 125 2.79 -7.50 -7.19
N VAL A 126 2.91 -8.18 -6.04
CA VAL A 126 4.13 -8.84 -5.59
C VAL A 126 3.95 -10.35 -5.67
N SER A 127 4.89 -11.04 -6.33
CA SER A 127 4.84 -12.51 -6.44
C SER A 127 5.39 -13.21 -5.20
N PRO A 128 4.96 -14.46 -4.90
CA PRO A 128 5.54 -15.24 -3.81
C PRO A 128 7.06 -15.42 -3.93
N GLU A 129 7.57 -15.59 -5.14
CA GLU A 129 9.00 -15.73 -5.42
C GLU A 129 9.77 -14.44 -5.11
N GLU A 130 9.16 -13.28 -5.36
CA GLU A 130 9.74 -12.00 -4.98
C GLU A 130 9.83 -11.86 -3.46
N ILE A 131 8.78 -12.25 -2.73
CA ILE A 131 8.75 -12.24 -1.25
C ILE A 131 9.88 -13.12 -0.70
N GLU A 132 9.99 -14.36 -1.18
CA GLU A 132 11.04 -15.30 -0.75
C GLU A 132 12.44 -14.72 -1.00
N ARG A 133 12.65 -14.12 -2.17
CA ARG A 133 13.92 -13.46 -2.50
C ARG A 133 14.26 -12.33 -1.53
N TYR A 134 13.28 -11.52 -1.11
CA TYR A 134 13.52 -10.47 -0.10
C TYR A 134 13.82 -11.07 1.28
N GLU A 135 13.13 -12.13 1.67
CA GLU A 135 13.37 -12.81 2.96
C GLU A 135 14.75 -13.46 3.03
N GLU A 136 15.21 -14.09 1.95
CA GLU A 136 16.57 -14.61 1.81
C GLU A 136 17.61 -13.49 1.94
N TRP A 137 17.45 -12.41 1.17
CA TRP A 137 18.36 -11.27 1.22
C TRP A 137 18.41 -10.64 2.62
N THR A 138 17.25 -10.55 3.28
CA THR A 138 17.13 -10.01 4.64
C THR A 138 17.83 -10.91 5.65
N ARG A 139 17.72 -12.23 5.55
CA ARG A 139 18.45 -13.17 6.42
C ARG A 139 19.97 -13.03 6.31
N GLU A 140 20.48 -12.71 5.11
CA GLU A 140 21.91 -12.57 4.88
C GLU A 140 22.46 -11.18 5.29
N PHE A 141 21.66 -10.11 5.12
CA PHE A 141 22.17 -8.73 5.20
C PHE A 141 21.44 -7.81 6.19
N ALA A 142 20.32 -8.18 6.81
CA ALA A 142 19.64 -7.32 7.78
C ALA A 142 20.43 -7.18 9.10
N THR A 143 20.23 -6.08 9.83
CA THR A 143 21.02 -5.71 11.03
C THR A 143 20.20 -4.92 12.03
#